data_AF-A0AAV0VLT5-F1
#
_entry.id   AF-A0AAV0VLT5-F1
#
_cell.length_a   1.000
_cell.length_b   1.000
_cell.length_c   1.000
_cell.angle_alpha   90.00
_cell.angle_beta   90.00
_cell.angle_gamma   90.00
#
_symmetry.space_group_name_H-M   'P 1'
#
loop_
_entity.id
_entity.type
_entity.pdbx_description
1 polymer ?
#
loop_
_entity_poly.entity_id
_entity_poly.type
_entity_poly.pdbx_seq_one_letter_code
_entity_poly.pdbx_strand_id
1 'polypeptide(L)'
;MDIFNDTVFVLNRFLPGYENYTLIINMDTNYTQNVRLSDQISNLNDSLVVVVGSENSNFNPGNLISTAEWLALSPGATIVLTDSISTDETATESKPSTSSQLYITLKVVLLCLCFTNICSLRAHIL
;
A
#
# COMPACT_ATOMS: atom_id res chain seq x y z
N MET A 1 -22.27 6.04 -10.57
CA MET A 1 -22.78 6.23 -9.20
C MET A 1 -21.86 5.39 -8.34
N ASP A 2 -20.80 6.00 -7.81
CA ASP A 2 -19.83 5.31 -6.97
C ASP A 2 -20.50 5.03 -5.63
N ILE A 3 -20.77 3.75 -5.36
CA ILE A 3 -21.22 3.30 -4.05
C ILE A 3 -19.97 3.31 -3.18
N PHE A 4 -19.69 4.45 -2.55
CA PHE A 4 -18.85 4.43 -1.36
C PHE A 4 -19.59 3.56 -0.35
N ASN A 5 -18.97 2.45 0.02
CA ASN A 5 -19.55 1.53 0.96
C ASN A 5 -19.34 2.12 2.36
N ASP A 6 -20.25 3.01 2.78
CA ASP A 6 -20.14 3.83 4.01
C ASP A 6 -19.88 3.02 5.29
N THR A 7 -20.08 1.70 5.23
CA THR A 7 -19.91 0.78 6.36
C THR A 7 -18.55 0.07 6.36
N VAL A 8 -17.72 0.18 5.32
CA VAL A 8 -16.37 -0.41 5.32
C VAL A 8 -15.33 0.66 5.66
N PHE A 9 -14.66 0.48 6.80
CA PHE A 9 -13.55 1.33 7.21
C PHE A 9 -12.24 0.76 6.69
N VAL A 10 -11.45 1.58 6.02
CA VAL A 10 -10.11 1.21 5.52
C VAL A 10 -9.09 2.24 5.98
N LEU A 11 -8.00 1.77 6.58
CA LEU A 11 -6.89 2.60 7.06
C LEU A 11 -5.56 2.02 6.59
N ASN A 12 -4.81 2.81 5.81
CA ASN A 12 -3.42 2.48 5.50
C ASN A 12 -2.48 3.19 6.47
N ARG A 13 -1.62 2.42 7.14
CA ARG A 13 -0.59 2.93 8.04
C ARG A 13 0.77 2.78 7.36
N PHE A 14 1.38 3.93 7.08
CA PHE A 14 2.73 4.05 6.55
C PHE A 14 3.67 4.67 7.59
N LEU A 15 4.81 4.05 7.84
CA LEU A 15 5.87 4.60 8.69
C LEU A 15 7.23 4.33 8.03
N PRO A 16 8.01 5.35 7.65
CA PRO A 16 9.32 5.15 7.03
C PRO A 16 10.24 4.23 7.84
N GLY A 17 10.81 3.22 7.18
CA GLY A 17 11.69 2.23 7.81
C GLY A 17 10.96 1.04 8.45
N TYR A 18 9.63 0.97 8.35
CA TYR A 18 8.80 -0.13 8.85
C TYR A 18 7.86 -0.64 7.76
N GLU A 19 7.34 -1.85 7.96
CA GLU A 19 6.33 -2.43 7.07
C GLU A 19 5.03 -1.64 7.07
N ASN A 20 4.34 -1.68 5.93
CA ASN A 20 3.06 -1.01 5.75
C ASN A 20 1.92 -1.95 6.12
N TYR A 21 0.94 -1.43 6.86
CA TYR A 21 -0.22 -2.22 7.24
C TYR A 21 -1.51 -1.55 6.78
N THR A 22 -2.38 -2.32 6.14
CA THR A 22 -3.73 -1.90 5.78
C THR A 22 -4.73 -2.61 6.68
N LEU A 23 -5.47 -1.85 7.47
CA LEU A 23 -6.59 -2.32 8.28
C LEU A 23 -7.89 -2.16 7.50
N ILE A 24 -8.72 -3.19 7.49
CA ILE A 24 -10.04 -3.19 6.88
C ILE A 24 -11.05 -3.72 7.89
N ILE A 25 -12.15 -3.00 8.09
CA ILE A 25 -13.23 -3.39 8.99
C ILE A 25 -14.56 -3.22 8.25
N ASN A 26 -15.34 -4.30 8.15
CA ASN A 26 -16.77 -4.17 7.86
C ASN A 26 -17.50 -3.78 9.14
N MET A 27 -17.88 -2.52 9.28
CA MET A 27 -18.64 -1.99 10.43
C MET A 27 -20.14 -2.28 10.32
N ASP A 28 -20.62 -2.83 9.20
CA ASP A 28 -21.98 -3.35 9.10
C ASP A 28 -22.12 -4.58 10.00
N THR A 29 -23.18 -4.61 10.80
CA THR A 29 -23.45 -5.69 11.75
C THR A 29 -24.38 -6.77 11.20
N ASN A 30 -24.99 -6.54 10.03
CA ASN A 30 -26.01 -7.41 9.45
C ASN A 30 -25.66 -7.91 8.05
N TYR A 31 -24.86 -7.17 7.28
CA TYR A 31 -24.62 -7.48 5.86
C TYR A 31 -23.14 -7.68 5.52
N THR A 32 -22.91 -8.66 4.65
CA THR A 32 -21.61 -8.84 3.99
C THR A 32 -21.37 -7.70 3.02
N GLN A 33 -20.20 -7.07 3.11
CA GLN A 33 -19.80 -6.00 2.22
C GLN A 33 -18.75 -6.50 1.23
N ASN A 34 -18.95 -6.19 -0.05
CA ASN A 34 -17.95 -6.46 -1.08
C ASN A 34 -17.09 -5.21 -1.27
N VAL A 35 -15.78 -5.36 -1.12
CA VAL A 35 -14.83 -4.26 -1.28
C VAL A 35 -13.74 -4.64 -2.27
N ARG A 36 -13.37 -3.71 -3.15
CA ARG A 36 -12.18 -3.82 -3.98
C ARG A 36 -11.17 -2.80 -3.46
N LEU A 37 -10.03 -3.28 -2.96
CA LEU A 37 -9.07 -2.43 -2.23
C LEU A 37 -8.41 -1.37 -3.12
N SER A 38 -8.17 -1.70 -4.39
CA SER A 38 -7.64 -0.76 -5.37
C SER A 38 -8.51 0.47 -5.57
N ASP A 39 -9.82 0.36 -5.29
CA ASP A 39 -10.79 1.44 -5.44
C ASP A 39 -10.85 2.32 -4.18
N GLN A 40 -10.42 1.78 -3.02
CA GLN A 40 -10.42 2.47 -1.73
C GLN A 40 -9.12 3.21 -1.44
N ILE A 41 -7.98 2.62 -1.82
CA ILE A 41 -6.65 3.22 -1.62
C ILE A 41 -5.85 3.10 -2.90
N SER A 42 -5.47 4.26 -3.45
CA SER A 42 -4.56 4.32 -4.59
C SER A 42 -3.14 3.86 -4.20
N ASN A 43 -2.44 3.22 -5.13
CA ASN A 43 -1.03 2.81 -4.99
C ASN A 43 -0.78 1.73 -3.93
N LEU A 44 -1.78 0.91 -3.60
CA LEU A 44 -1.51 -0.39 -2.97
C LEU A 44 -0.80 -1.32 -3.97
N ASN A 45 0.00 -2.24 -3.45
CA ASN A 45 0.53 -3.33 -4.26
C ASN A 45 -0.60 -4.21 -4.80
N ASP A 46 -0.37 -4.86 -5.94
CA ASP A 46 -1.38 -5.72 -6.60
C ASP A 46 -1.83 -6.88 -5.71
N SER A 47 -0.97 -7.32 -4.80
CA SER A 47 -1.25 -8.38 -3.83
C SER A 47 -0.70 -8.02 -2.45
N LEU A 48 -1.44 -8.37 -1.42
CA LEU A 48 -1.10 -8.18 -0.02
C LEU A 48 -1.26 -9.49 0.75
N VAL A 49 -0.49 -9.66 1.83
CA VAL A 49 -0.55 -10.84 2.70
C VAL A 49 -1.41 -10.53 3.92
N VAL A 50 -2.28 -11.47 4.29
CA VAL A 50 -3.05 -11.40 5.54
C VAL A 50 -2.11 -11.63 6.72
N VAL A 51 -2.03 -10.64 7.61
CA VAL A 51 -1.30 -10.73 8.88
C VAL A 51 -2.19 -11.34 9.94
N VAL A 52 -3.42 -10.82 10.05
CA VAL A 52 -4.44 -11.32 10.95
C VAL A 52 -5.82 -11.07 10.34
N GLY A 53 -6.69 -12.06 10.45
CA GLY A 53 -8.12 -11.94 10.17
C GLY A 53 -8.91 -12.29 11.42
N SER A 54 -10.04 -11.61 11.62
CA SER A 54 -11.01 -12.01 12.64
C SER A 54 -11.62 -13.37 12.30
N GLU A 55 -12.15 -14.08 13.30
CA GLU A 55 -12.72 -15.43 13.12
C GLU A 55 -13.78 -15.50 12.02
N ASN A 56 -14.61 -14.47 11.90
CA ASN A 56 -15.69 -14.36 10.92
C ASN A 56 -15.25 -13.83 9.54
N SER A 57 -13.96 -13.52 9.35
CA SER A 57 -13.46 -12.94 8.10
C SER A 57 -13.26 -13.97 6.99
N ASN A 58 -13.03 -15.25 7.33
CA ASN A 58 -12.58 -16.32 6.42
C ASN A 58 -11.20 -16.08 5.76
N PHE A 59 -10.42 -15.10 6.24
CA PHE A 59 -9.07 -14.83 5.75
C PHE A 59 -8.05 -15.25 6.81
N ASN A 60 -7.32 -16.32 6.53
CA ASN A 60 -6.30 -16.85 7.43
C ASN A 60 -4.96 -16.10 7.25
N PRO A 61 -4.18 -15.93 8.33
CA PRO A 61 -2.81 -15.42 8.22
C PRO A 61 -1.99 -16.17 7.17
N GLY A 62 -1.20 -15.43 6.40
CA GLY A 62 -0.39 -15.95 5.29
C GLY A 62 -1.11 -16.04 3.95
N ASN A 63 -2.44 -15.91 3.90
CA ASN A 63 -3.17 -15.88 2.64
C ASN A 63 -2.79 -14.64 1.82
N LEU A 64 -2.60 -14.81 0.51
CA LEU A 64 -2.44 -13.72 -0.45
C LEU A 64 -3.81 -13.22 -0.90
N ILE A 65 -3.97 -11.91 -0.94
CA ILE A 65 -5.18 -11.22 -1.37
C ILE A 65 -4.83 -10.29 -2.53
N SER A 66 -5.52 -10.46 -3.66
CA SER A 66 -5.45 -9.53 -4.77
C SER A 66 -6.21 -8.25 -4.43
N THR A 67 -5.57 -7.09 -4.57
CA THR A 67 -6.19 -5.78 -4.29
C THR A 67 -7.16 -5.36 -5.39
N ALA A 68 -7.07 -5.97 -6.57
CA ALA A 68 -7.94 -5.74 -7.71
C ALA A 68 -9.20 -6.63 -7.69
N GLU A 69 -9.29 -7.61 -6.80
CA GLU A 69 -10.45 -8.51 -6.69
C GLU A 69 -11.46 -8.01 -5.64
N TRP A 70 -12.70 -8.45 -5.79
CA TRP A 70 -13.75 -8.20 -4.81
C TRP A 70 -13.59 -9.11 -3.60
N LEU A 71 -13.45 -8.51 -2.42
CA LEU A 71 -13.35 -9.18 -1.14
C LEU A 71 -14.70 -9.15 -0.45
N ALA A 72 -15.25 -10.32 -0.16
CA ALA A 72 -16.47 -10.46 0.62
C ALA A 72 -16.12 -10.44 2.11
N LEU A 73 -16.50 -9.36 2.80
CA LEU A 73 -16.28 -9.18 4.23
C LEU A 73 -17.58 -9.45 4.99
N SER A 74 -17.62 -10.51 5.79
CA SER A 74 -18.76 -10.80 6.66
C SER A 74 -19.07 -9.62 7.61
N PRO A 75 -20.29 -9.54 8.17
CA PRO A 75 -20.62 -8.50 9.15
C PRO A 75 -19.64 -8.50 10.32
N GLY A 76 -19.08 -7.34 10.66
CA GLY A 76 -18.07 -7.20 11.73
C GLY A 76 -16.68 -7.78 11.40
N ALA A 77 -16.44 -8.26 10.19
CA ALA A 77 -15.15 -8.84 9.82
C ALA A 77 -14.04 -7.76 9.85
N THR A 78 -12.88 -8.14 10.38
CA THR A 78 -11.69 -7.28 10.45
C THR A 78 -10.49 -8.03 9.88
N ILE A 79 -9.69 -7.36 9.06
CA ILE A 79 -8.48 -7.93 8.46
C ILE A 79 -7.37 -6.89 8.50
N VAL A 80 -6.16 -7.34 8.80
CA VAL A 80 -4.92 -6.57 8.65
C VAL A 80 -4.07 -7.21 7.58
N LEU A 81 -3.65 -6.41 6.61
CA LEU A 81 -2.85 -6.80 5.46
C LEU A 81 -1.49 -6.11 5.49
N THR A 82 -0.48 -6.75 4.92
CA THR A 82 0.86 -6.19 4.73
C THR A 82 1.36 -6.41 3.29
N ASP A 83 2.29 -5.58 2.84
CA ASP A 83 3.00 -5.75 1.58
C ASP A 83 4.17 -6.74 1.67
N SER A 84 4.57 -7.14 2.88
CA SER A 84 5.66 -8.07 3.14
C SER A 84 5.17 -9.53 3.14
N ILE A 85 5.78 -10.35 2.29
CA ILE A 85 5.65 -11.81 2.42
C ILE A 85 6.46 -12.19 3.66
N SER A 86 5.79 -12.50 4.76
CA SER A 86 6.42 -13.06 5.95
C SER A 86 6.96 -14.45 5.62
N THR A 87 8.17 -14.53 5.07
CA THR A 87 8.95 -15.77 5.03
C THR A 87 9.42 -16.06 6.44
N ASP A 88 8.67 -16.89 7.15
CA ASP A 88 9.13 -17.50 8.40
C ASP A 88 9.12 -19.02 8.26
N GLU A 89 10.00 -19.52 7.38
CA GLU A 89 10.58 -20.87 7.41
C GLU A 89 12.06 -20.75 6.93
N THR A 90 12.97 -20.82 7.91
CA THR A 90 14.40 -21.19 7.87
C THR A 90 15.33 -20.84 6.69
N ALA A 91 16.51 -20.31 7.10
CA ALA A 91 17.82 -20.33 6.45
C ALA A 91 18.18 -19.19 5.47
N THR A 92 19.15 -18.38 5.94
CA THR A 92 20.22 -17.70 5.21
C THR A 92 20.01 -17.50 3.71
N GLU A 93 19.57 -16.30 3.33
CA GLU A 93 20.13 -15.57 2.19
C GLU A 93 19.77 -14.09 2.33
N SER A 94 20.80 -13.24 2.39
CA SER A 94 20.68 -11.80 2.36
C SER A 94 20.01 -11.38 1.05
N LYS A 95 18.69 -11.13 1.09
CA LYS A 95 17.95 -10.60 -0.04
C LYS A 95 18.45 -9.16 -0.30
N PRO A 96 18.87 -8.82 -1.52
CA PRO A 96 19.43 -7.51 -1.80
C PRO A 96 18.34 -6.47 -1.60
N SER A 97 18.71 -5.40 -0.89
CA SER A 97 17.90 -4.21 -0.69
C SER A 97 17.38 -3.75 -2.05
N THR A 98 16.05 -3.77 -2.23
CA THR A 98 15.41 -3.12 -3.37
C THR A 98 15.59 -1.62 -3.19
N SER A 99 16.66 -1.10 -3.80
CA SER A 99 16.84 0.33 -3.98
C SER A 99 15.59 0.88 -4.66
N SER A 100 14.95 1.89 -4.08
CA SER A 100 14.00 2.72 -4.78
C SER A 100 14.71 3.33 -6.01
N GLN A 101 14.50 2.73 -7.19
CA GLN A 101 14.97 3.30 -8.44
C GLN A 101 14.18 4.59 -8.69
N LEU A 102 14.77 5.73 -8.32
CA LEU A 102 14.29 7.03 -8.76
C LEU A 102 14.38 7.09 -10.28
N TYR A 103 13.23 6.99 -10.95
CA TYR A 103 13.15 7.13 -12.39
C TYR A 103 13.28 8.62 -12.74
N ILE A 104 14.51 9.12 -12.75
CA ILE A 104 14.81 10.51 -13.10
C ILE A 104 14.58 10.67 -14.60
N THR A 105 13.53 11.38 -14.97
CA THR A 105 13.24 11.70 -16.37
C THR A 105 14.20 12.79 -16.86
N LEU A 106 14.65 12.73 -18.11
CA LEU A 106 15.54 13.72 -18.76
C LEU A 106 15.09 15.18 -18.53
N LYS A 107 13.76 15.42 -18.47
CA LYS A 107 13.17 16.74 -18.18
C LYS A 107 13.55 17.29 -16.80
N VAL A 108 13.65 16.43 -15.79
CA VAL A 108 14.03 16.82 -14.41
C VAL A 108 15.50 17.20 -14.35
N VAL A 109 16.37 16.46 -15.05
CA VAL A 109 17.80 16.78 -15.17
C VAL A 109 18.02 18.13 -15.86
N LEU A 110 17.32 18.36 -16.98
CA LEU A 110 17.35 19.64 -17.70
C LEU A 110 16.89 20.81 -16.82
N LEU A 111 15.81 20.64 -16.06
CA LEU A 111 15.31 21.65 -15.14
C LEU A 111 16.36 22.00 -14.06
N CYS A 112 16.99 21.00 -13.45
CA CYS A 112 18.05 21.20 -12.46
C CYS A 112 19.27 21.94 -13.05
N LEU A 113 19.69 21.59 -14.26
CA LEU A 113 20.80 22.25 -14.95
C LEU A 113 20.47 23.70 -15.34
N CYS A 114 19.22 23.99 -15.69
CA CYS A 114 18.77 25.37 -15.91
C CYS A 114 18.82 26.18 -14.62
N PHE A 115 18.36 25.63 -13.49
CA PHE A 115 18.40 26.32 -12.21
C PHE A 115 19.84 26.57 -11.73
N THR A 116 20.77 25.62 -11.89
CA THR A 116 22.16 25.86 -11.51
C THR A 116 22.83 26.93 -12.37
N ASN A 117 22.54 26.97 -13.68
CA ASN A 117 23.05 28.01 -14.58
C ASN A 117 22.49 29.42 -14.25
N ILE A 118 21.20 29.51 -13.89
CA ILE A 118 20.59 30.78 -13.50
C ILE A 118 21.18 31.27 -12.16
N CYS A 119 21.40 30.37 -11.20
CA CYS A 119 22.00 30.71 -9.92
C CYS A 119 23.48 31.12 -10.06
N SER A 120 24.26 30.46 -10.92
CA SER A 120 25.66 30.83 -11.16
C SER A 120 25.79 32.14 -11.95
N LEU A 121 24.89 32.41 -12.89
CA LEU A 121 24.86 33.69 -13.62
C LEU A 121 24.51 34.86 -12.71
N ARG A 122 23.64 34.65 -11.71
CA ARG A 122 23.26 35.68 -10.74
C ARG A 122 24.36 35.96 -9.70
N ALA A 123 25.28 35.03 -9.47
CA ALA A 123 26.43 35.21 -8.57
C ALA A 123 27.61 35.95 -9.24
N HIS A 124 27.63 36.09 -10.57
CA HIS A 124 28.68 36.78 -11.31
C HIS A 124 28.33 38.23 -11.71
N ILE A 125 27.11 38.70 -11.42
CA ILE A 125 26.59 40.02 -11.80
C ILE A 125 26.33 40.92 -10.56
N LEU A 126 26.71 40.48 -9.36
CA LEU A 126 26.66 41.29 -8.13
C LEU A 126 28.06 41.58 -7.59
#